data_AF-A0A413VCY4-F1
#
_entry.id   AF-A0A413VCY4-F1
#
_cell.length_a   1.000
_cell.length_b   1.000
_cell.length_c   1.000
_cell.angle_alpha   90.00
_cell.angle_beta   90.00
_cell.angle_gamma   90.00
#
_symmetry.space_group_name_H-M   'P 1'
#
loop_
_entity.id
_entity.type
_entity.pdbx_description
1 polymer ?
#
loop_
_entity_poly.entity_id
_entity_poly.type
_entity_poly.pdbx_seq_one_letter_code
_entity_poly.pdbx_strand_id
1 'polypeptide(L)'
;LPLDRFPVKGVIWYQGESNAPDYETHEKLFHLLVDSWRKNWENPELPFYYVQLSSMDRPSWPWFRDSQRRLLKEVSYTGMAVSSDQGDSLDVHPKNKKPVGERLARQALNRTYGMKAVVPSGPLFRSAEFRKGAAYVSFDFADGMSSSDGKVLRTFEVAETEGLFYPAKAEIVGDRIKVYSDQVKHPRYVRYGWQPFTRANLVNAQGLPASTFRSY
;
A
#
# COMPACT_ATOMS: atom_id res chain seq x y z
N LEU A 1 -21.42 -2.45 -24.71
CA LEU A 1 -21.47 -3.06 -23.37
C LEU A 1 -22.59 -2.40 -22.56
N PRO A 2 -23.31 -3.10 -21.66
CA PRO A 2 -24.52 -2.58 -21.00
C PRO A 2 -24.34 -1.26 -20.23
N LEU A 3 -23.10 -0.89 -19.87
CA LEU A 3 -22.77 0.29 -19.08
C LEU A 3 -22.04 1.39 -19.87
N ASP A 4 -21.69 1.17 -21.14
CA ASP A 4 -20.83 2.09 -21.91
C ASP A 4 -21.46 3.46 -22.19
N ARG A 5 -22.79 3.57 -22.10
CA ARG A 5 -23.53 4.83 -22.29
C ARG A 5 -23.71 5.65 -21.02
N PHE A 6 -23.33 5.13 -19.85
CA PHE A 6 -23.45 5.90 -18.62
C PHE A 6 -22.21 6.79 -18.44
N PRO A 7 -22.41 8.10 -18.18
CA PRO A 7 -21.29 8.95 -17.82
C PRO A 7 -20.73 8.48 -16.48
N VAL A 8 -19.43 8.18 -16.45
CA VAL A 8 -18.71 7.81 -15.22
C VAL A 8 -17.65 8.85 -14.90
N LYS A 9 -17.45 9.12 -13.62
CA LYS A 9 -16.41 10.05 -13.13
C LYS A 9 -15.12 9.32 -12.72
N GLY A 10 -15.15 8.00 -12.67
CA GLY A 10 -14.05 7.13 -12.28
C GLY A 10 -14.54 5.74 -11.93
N VAL A 11 -13.59 4.86 -11.62
CA VAL A 11 -13.83 3.45 -11.29
C VAL A 11 -13.30 3.16 -9.89
N ILE A 12 -14.04 2.38 -9.12
CA ILE A 12 -13.56 1.75 -7.89
C ILE A 12 -13.40 0.26 -8.14
N TRP A 13 -12.22 -0.28 -7.84
CA TRP A 13 -11.85 -1.66 -8.12
C TRP A 13 -11.26 -2.36 -6.90
N TYR A 14 -11.93 -3.39 -6.39
CA TYR A 14 -11.39 -4.24 -5.33
C TYR A 14 -11.40 -5.68 -5.83
N GLN A 15 -10.23 -6.14 -6.26
CA GLN A 15 -9.98 -7.51 -6.70
C GLN A 15 -8.49 -7.82 -6.53
N GLY A 16 -8.17 -9.11 -6.41
CA GLY A 16 -6.83 -9.63 -6.58
C GLY A 16 -6.58 -10.96 -5.88
N GLU A 17 -7.47 -11.35 -4.98
CA GLU A 17 -7.32 -12.50 -4.08
C GLU A 17 -7.10 -13.82 -4.83
N SER A 18 -7.77 -14.01 -5.96
CA SER A 18 -7.59 -15.18 -6.84
C SER A 18 -6.34 -15.11 -7.70
N ASN A 19 -5.78 -13.92 -7.92
CA ASN A 19 -4.56 -13.70 -8.70
C ASN A 19 -3.30 -13.60 -7.84
N ALA A 20 -3.44 -13.55 -6.51
CA ALA A 20 -2.31 -13.42 -5.59
C ALA A 20 -1.16 -14.40 -5.85
N PRO A 21 -1.41 -15.70 -6.17
CA PRO A 21 -0.33 -16.64 -6.51
C PRO A 21 0.49 -16.28 -7.77
N ASP A 22 -0.08 -15.50 -8.69
CA ASP A 22 0.55 -15.08 -9.96
C ASP A 22 0.45 -13.55 -10.11
N TYR A 23 1.15 -12.85 -9.21
CA TYR A 23 1.13 -11.39 -9.14
C TYR A 23 1.76 -10.73 -10.38
N GLU A 24 2.72 -11.38 -11.03
CA GLU A 24 3.39 -10.87 -12.24
C GLU A 24 2.43 -10.80 -13.42
N THR A 25 1.59 -11.82 -13.59
CA THR A 25 0.51 -11.79 -14.59
C THR A 25 -0.53 -10.74 -14.22
N HIS A 26 -0.90 -10.62 -12.94
CA HIS A 26 -1.85 -9.60 -12.51
C HIS A 26 -1.38 -8.17 -12.81
N GLU A 27 -0.09 -7.87 -12.63
CA GLU A 27 0.47 -6.57 -12.98
C GLU A 27 0.15 -6.22 -14.44
N LYS A 28 0.47 -7.13 -15.38
CA LYS A 28 0.20 -6.95 -16.81
C LYS A 28 -1.31 -6.82 -17.10
N LEU A 29 -2.13 -7.67 -16.47
CA LEU A 29 -3.59 -7.64 -16.67
C LEU A 29 -4.22 -6.36 -16.14
N PHE A 30 -3.69 -5.79 -15.06
CA PHE A 30 -4.22 -4.54 -14.50
C PHE A 30 -4.00 -3.36 -15.45
N HIS A 31 -2.83 -3.26 -16.08
CA HIS A 31 -2.58 -2.28 -17.15
C HIS A 31 -3.61 -2.42 -18.28
N LEU A 32 -3.80 -3.64 -18.79
CA LEU A 32 -4.78 -3.92 -19.85
C LEU A 32 -6.23 -3.60 -19.45
N LEU A 33 -6.60 -3.89 -18.19
CA LEU A 33 -7.92 -3.56 -17.65
C LEU A 33 -8.16 -2.05 -17.68
N VAL A 34 -7.23 -1.28 -17.12
CA VAL A 34 -7.34 0.18 -17.05
C VAL A 34 -7.41 0.78 -18.45
N ASP A 35 -6.52 0.35 -19.36
CA ASP A 35 -6.48 0.85 -20.74
C ASP A 35 -7.75 0.50 -21.51
N SER A 36 -8.28 -0.72 -21.34
CA SER A 36 -9.53 -1.15 -21.97
C SER A 36 -10.71 -0.27 -21.54
N TRP A 37 -10.82 0.04 -20.24
CA TRP A 37 -11.88 0.89 -19.72
C TRP A 37 -11.72 2.35 -20.18
N ARG A 38 -10.50 2.89 -20.14
CA ARG A 38 -10.22 4.23 -20.67
C ARG A 38 -10.60 4.36 -22.14
N LYS A 39 -10.33 3.34 -22.94
CA LYS A 39 -10.73 3.28 -24.36
C LYS A 39 -12.25 3.22 -24.51
N ASN A 40 -12.94 2.41 -23.71
CA ASN A 40 -14.39 2.26 -23.78
C ASN A 40 -15.14 3.57 -23.47
N TRP A 41 -14.62 4.39 -22.54
CA TRP A 41 -15.19 5.69 -22.18
C TRP A 41 -14.52 6.87 -22.89
N GLU A 42 -13.64 6.62 -23.86
CA GLU A 42 -12.89 7.65 -24.60
C GLU A 42 -12.22 8.68 -23.68
N ASN A 43 -11.76 8.23 -22.52
CA ASN A 43 -11.19 9.08 -21.48
C ASN A 43 -9.83 8.52 -21.01
N PRO A 44 -8.71 8.99 -21.57
CA PRO A 44 -7.37 8.50 -21.20
C PRO A 44 -6.98 8.85 -19.75
N GLU A 45 -7.67 9.81 -19.13
CA GLU A 45 -7.44 10.23 -17.75
C GLU A 45 -8.49 9.66 -16.79
N LEU A 46 -9.31 8.69 -17.22
CA LEU A 46 -10.36 8.12 -16.38
C LEU A 46 -9.75 7.64 -15.05
N PRO A 47 -10.20 8.19 -13.90
CA PRO A 47 -9.65 7.83 -12.61
C PRO A 47 -9.93 6.37 -12.26
N PHE A 48 -8.92 5.67 -11.72
CA PHE A 48 -9.04 4.28 -11.29
C PHE A 48 -8.53 4.13 -9.85
N TYR A 49 -9.45 3.91 -8.90
CA TYR A 49 -9.12 3.76 -7.49
C TYR A 49 -9.28 2.33 -7.06
N TYR A 50 -8.19 1.72 -6.59
CA TYR A 50 -8.18 0.31 -6.22
C TYR A 50 -7.78 0.06 -4.77
N VAL A 51 -8.02 -1.16 -4.31
CA VAL A 51 -7.71 -1.57 -2.95
C VAL A 51 -6.47 -2.45 -2.96
N GLN A 52 -5.45 -2.08 -2.18
CA GLN A 52 -4.40 -3.02 -1.81
C GLN A 52 -5.02 -4.07 -0.91
N LEU A 53 -4.84 -5.36 -1.22
CA LEU A 53 -5.51 -6.46 -0.52
C LEU A 53 -5.34 -6.35 0.99
N SER A 54 -6.38 -6.79 1.70
CA SER A 54 -6.37 -6.90 3.15
C SER A 54 -5.37 -7.97 3.59
N SER A 55 -5.12 -8.08 4.89
CA SER A 55 -4.30 -9.17 5.43
C SER A 55 -5.06 -10.49 5.43
N MET A 56 -4.36 -11.57 5.07
CA MET A 56 -4.84 -12.96 5.14
C MET A 56 -3.64 -13.89 5.22
N ASP A 57 -3.73 -15.00 5.96
CA ASP A 57 -2.60 -15.92 6.12
C ASP A 57 -2.38 -16.83 4.90
N ARG A 58 -1.91 -16.21 3.80
CA ARG A 58 -1.58 -16.86 2.52
C ARG A 58 -0.19 -16.42 2.04
N PRO A 59 0.76 -17.33 1.76
CA PRO A 59 2.15 -16.99 1.47
C PRO A 59 2.38 -15.95 0.36
N SER A 60 1.51 -15.88 -0.64
CA SER A 60 1.63 -14.93 -1.77
C SER A 60 1.22 -13.49 -1.46
N TRP A 61 0.53 -13.24 -0.34
CA TRP A 61 -0.03 -11.92 0.00
C TRP A 61 0.98 -10.77 0.10
N PRO A 62 2.17 -10.92 0.70
CA PRO A 62 3.13 -9.83 0.79
C PRO A 62 3.57 -9.33 -0.59
N TRP A 63 3.88 -10.27 -1.49
CA TRP A 63 4.29 -9.97 -2.87
C TRP A 63 3.17 -9.29 -3.65
N PHE A 64 1.95 -9.82 -3.57
CA PHE A 64 0.81 -9.23 -4.28
C PHE A 64 0.43 -7.84 -3.75
N ARG A 65 0.52 -7.61 -2.44
CA ARG A 65 0.29 -6.25 -1.91
C ARG A 65 1.36 -5.29 -2.40
N ASP A 66 2.62 -5.69 -2.39
CA ASP A 66 3.69 -4.84 -2.92
C ASP A 66 3.59 -4.58 -4.43
N SER A 67 3.15 -5.57 -5.22
CA SER A 67 2.84 -5.35 -6.64
C SER A 67 1.74 -4.32 -6.82
N GLN A 68 0.64 -4.42 -6.07
CA GLN A 68 -0.43 -3.43 -6.07
C GLN A 68 0.11 -2.03 -5.70
N ARG A 69 1.02 -1.91 -4.73
CA ARG A 69 1.65 -0.63 -4.41
C ARG A 69 2.46 -0.08 -5.59
N ARG A 70 3.22 -0.93 -6.29
CA ARG A 70 4.04 -0.50 -7.44
C ARG A 70 3.20 0.02 -8.61
N LEU A 71 2.01 -0.54 -8.82
CA LEU A 71 1.07 -0.06 -9.85
C LEU A 71 0.75 1.44 -9.72
N LEU A 72 0.83 2.04 -8.52
CA LEU A 72 0.69 3.50 -8.33
C LEU A 72 1.71 4.32 -9.14
N LYS A 73 2.91 3.78 -9.37
CA LYS A 73 3.97 4.45 -10.16
C LYS A 73 3.87 4.12 -11.65
N GLU A 74 3.24 3.00 -11.98
CA GLU A 74 3.21 2.47 -13.35
C GLU A 74 1.95 2.91 -14.11
N VAL A 75 0.83 3.13 -13.42
CA VAL A 75 -0.46 3.51 -14.02
C VAL A 75 -0.89 4.90 -13.55
N SER A 76 -0.86 5.86 -14.46
CA SER A 76 -1.30 7.24 -14.21
C SER A 76 -2.77 7.34 -13.83
N TYR A 77 -3.18 8.44 -13.19
CA TYR A 77 -4.56 8.71 -12.72
C TYR A 77 -5.15 7.61 -11.84
N THR A 78 -4.30 6.92 -11.08
CA THR A 78 -4.72 5.92 -10.11
C THR A 78 -4.56 6.39 -8.67
N GLY A 79 -5.18 5.64 -7.76
CA GLY A 79 -5.06 5.81 -6.32
C GLY A 79 -5.35 4.49 -5.63
N MET A 80 -4.80 4.31 -4.43
CA MET A 80 -4.83 3.04 -3.72
C MET A 80 -5.31 3.24 -2.29
N ALA A 81 -6.30 2.45 -1.88
CA ALA A 81 -6.71 2.32 -0.49
C ALA A 81 -5.98 1.12 0.13
N VAL A 82 -5.19 1.37 1.18
CA VAL A 82 -4.59 0.30 1.98
C VAL A 82 -5.68 -0.31 2.87
N SER A 83 -5.76 -1.64 2.93
CA SER A 83 -6.79 -2.36 3.71
C SER A 83 -6.23 -3.48 4.61
N SER A 84 -4.90 -3.58 4.76
CA SER A 84 -4.23 -4.64 5.54
C SER A 84 -4.73 -4.73 6.98
N ASP A 85 -5.03 -3.60 7.61
CA ASP A 85 -5.55 -3.50 8.97
C ASP A 85 -7.01 -3.97 9.16
N GLN A 86 -7.75 -4.18 8.06
CA GLN A 86 -9.14 -4.65 8.09
C GLN A 86 -9.26 -6.15 7.74
N GLY A 87 -8.14 -6.86 7.56
CA GLY A 87 -8.10 -8.26 7.18
C GLY A 87 -8.45 -9.24 8.31
N ASP A 88 -8.64 -10.50 7.92
CA ASP A 88 -8.88 -11.64 8.80
C ASP A 88 -7.89 -12.75 8.41
N SER A 89 -7.28 -13.42 9.38
CA SER A 89 -6.28 -14.45 9.11
C SER A 89 -6.89 -15.69 8.44
N LEU A 90 -8.18 -15.97 8.70
CA LEU A 90 -8.87 -17.19 8.30
C LEU A 90 -9.93 -16.94 7.21
N ASP A 91 -10.42 -15.72 7.07
CA ASP A 91 -11.42 -15.35 6.07
C ASP A 91 -10.88 -14.31 5.08
N VAL A 92 -11.01 -14.62 3.79
CA VAL A 92 -10.62 -13.71 2.71
C VAL A 92 -11.59 -12.53 2.58
N HIS A 93 -12.79 -12.62 3.17
CA HIS A 93 -13.83 -11.61 3.06
C HIS A 93 -13.89 -10.76 4.34
N PRO A 94 -13.12 -9.67 4.45
CA PRO A 94 -13.16 -8.81 5.63
C PRO A 94 -14.57 -8.27 5.85
N LYS A 95 -15.07 -8.41 7.09
CA LYS A 95 -16.43 -8.01 7.46
C LYS A 95 -16.58 -6.49 7.49
N ASN A 96 -15.56 -5.78 7.95
CA ASN A 96 -15.59 -4.33 8.07
C ASN A 96 -15.09 -3.63 6.78
N LYS A 97 -16.01 -3.41 5.82
CA LYS A 97 -15.68 -2.78 4.53
C LYS A 97 -15.81 -1.24 4.54
N LYS A 98 -16.49 -0.66 5.53
CA LYS A 98 -16.74 0.78 5.60
C LYS A 98 -15.45 1.62 5.56
N PRO A 99 -14.40 1.32 6.36
CA PRO A 99 -13.16 2.08 6.30
C PRO A 99 -12.47 2.01 4.94
N VAL A 100 -12.57 0.88 4.23
CA VAL A 100 -11.99 0.71 2.89
C VAL A 100 -12.71 1.63 1.88
N GLY A 101 -14.05 1.68 1.93
CA GLY A 101 -14.84 2.60 1.12
C GLY A 101 -14.53 4.07 1.41
N GLU A 102 -14.39 4.45 2.68
CA GLU A 102 -14.02 5.80 3.07
C GLU A 102 -12.61 6.19 2.57
N ARG A 103 -11.66 5.26 2.57
CA ARG A 103 -10.31 5.47 2.01
C ARG A 103 -10.35 5.67 0.49
N LEU A 104 -11.18 4.92 -0.23
CA LEU A 104 -11.41 5.14 -1.67
C LEU A 104 -12.10 6.47 -1.95
N ALA A 105 -13.06 6.87 -1.12
CA ALA A 105 -13.70 8.19 -1.21
C ALA A 105 -12.67 9.32 -1.03
N ARG A 106 -11.72 9.18 -0.09
CA ARG A 106 -10.63 10.16 0.07
C ARG A 106 -9.76 10.31 -1.19
N GLN A 107 -9.49 9.21 -1.90
CA GLN A 107 -8.79 9.27 -3.19
C GLN A 107 -9.59 10.09 -4.21
N ALA A 108 -10.87 9.79 -4.37
CA ALA A 108 -11.74 10.51 -5.30
C ALA A 108 -11.89 12.00 -4.94
N LEU A 109 -12.16 12.32 -3.67
CA LEU A 109 -12.32 13.71 -3.22
C LEU A 109 -11.08 14.55 -3.53
N ASN A 110 -9.88 14.04 -3.21
CA ASN A 110 -8.64 14.78 -3.45
C ASN A 110 -8.25 14.87 -4.93
N ARG A 111 -8.31 13.73 -5.64
CA ARG A 111 -7.72 13.59 -6.98
C ARG A 111 -8.71 13.87 -8.11
N THR A 112 -9.98 13.47 -7.97
CA THR A 112 -11.03 13.72 -8.97
C THR A 112 -11.77 15.03 -8.71
N TYR A 113 -12.13 15.32 -7.46
CA TYR A 113 -12.97 16.48 -7.12
C TYR A 113 -12.17 17.70 -6.65
N GLY A 114 -10.83 17.62 -6.66
CA GLY A 114 -9.98 18.77 -6.36
C GLY A 114 -9.98 19.23 -4.91
N MET A 115 -10.55 18.47 -3.97
CA MET A 115 -10.59 18.81 -2.56
C MET A 115 -9.23 18.56 -1.89
N LYS A 116 -8.25 19.45 -2.13
CA LYS A 116 -6.85 19.25 -1.73
C LYS A 116 -6.61 19.19 -0.23
N ALA A 117 -7.53 19.69 0.58
CA ALA A 117 -7.48 19.56 2.04
C ALA A 117 -7.72 18.10 2.52
N VAL A 118 -8.34 17.25 1.70
CA VAL A 118 -8.55 15.83 2.03
C VAL A 118 -7.26 15.06 1.75
N VAL A 119 -6.64 14.48 2.78
CA VAL A 119 -5.48 13.59 2.60
C VAL A 119 -5.95 12.26 1.98
N PRO A 120 -5.42 11.85 0.82
CA PRO A 120 -5.93 10.71 0.07
C PRO A 120 -5.38 9.35 0.53
N SER A 121 -4.22 9.31 1.19
CA SER A 121 -3.53 8.06 1.52
C SER A 121 -2.80 8.11 2.87
N GLY A 122 -2.44 6.95 3.38
CA GLY A 122 -1.47 6.79 4.47
C GLY A 122 -0.04 6.86 3.97
N PRO A 123 0.96 6.64 4.85
CA PRO A 123 2.36 6.69 4.46
C PRO A 123 2.67 5.72 3.30
N LEU A 124 3.16 6.25 2.17
CA LEU A 124 3.58 5.46 1.02
C LEU A 124 5.10 5.52 0.88
N PHE A 125 5.74 4.35 0.78
CA PHE A 125 7.20 4.26 0.68
C PHE A 125 7.74 5.09 -0.50
N ARG A 126 8.62 6.05 -0.18
CA ARG A 126 9.30 6.91 -1.16
C ARG A 126 10.73 6.45 -1.42
N SER A 127 11.52 6.29 -0.36
CA SER A 127 12.93 5.90 -0.43
C SER A 127 13.46 5.37 0.90
N ALA A 128 14.61 4.69 0.85
CA ALA A 128 15.38 4.30 2.02
C ALA A 128 16.85 4.73 1.84
N GLU A 129 17.41 5.37 2.87
CA GLU A 129 18.83 5.71 2.95
C GLU A 129 19.49 4.83 4.01
N PHE A 130 20.54 4.10 3.65
CA PHE A 130 21.24 3.19 4.57
C PHE A 130 22.52 3.83 5.07
N ARG A 131 22.61 4.06 6.38
CA ARG A 131 23.80 4.68 7.00
C ARG A 131 23.90 4.31 8.48
N LYS A 132 25.14 4.20 8.96
CA LYS A 132 25.47 3.97 10.39
C LYS A 132 24.67 2.80 11.00
N GLY A 133 24.54 1.69 10.26
CA GLY A 133 23.86 0.47 10.73
C GLY A 133 22.32 0.53 10.78
N ALA A 134 21.70 1.52 10.12
CA ALA A 134 20.25 1.65 10.07
C ALA A 134 19.75 2.06 8.67
N ALA A 135 18.50 1.72 8.37
CA ALA A 135 17.75 2.26 7.25
C ALA A 135 16.93 3.47 7.71
N TYR A 136 16.98 4.58 6.98
CA TYR A 136 16.16 5.77 7.20
C TYR A 136 15.14 5.85 6.07
N VAL A 137 13.89 5.50 6.38
CA VAL A 137 12.81 5.36 5.41
C VAL A 137 11.99 6.64 5.34
N SER A 138 11.79 7.16 4.13
CA SER A 138 10.96 8.34 3.86
C SER A 138 9.66 7.93 3.18
N PHE A 139 8.59 8.66 3.46
CA PHE A 139 7.26 8.37 2.95
C PHE A 139 6.60 9.59 2.31
N ASP A 140 5.76 9.38 1.30
CA ASP A 140 4.69 10.32 0.94
C ASP A 140 3.55 10.22 1.97
N PHE A 141 2.77 11.30 2.14
CA PHE A 141 1.62 11.34 3.06
C PHE A 141 1.97 10.98 4.51
N ALA A 142 3.13 11.46 4.98
CA ALA A 142 3.79 11.07 6.22
C ALA A 142 3.53 12.03 7.41
N ASP A 143 2.71 13.06 7.22
CA ASP A 143 2.50 14.07 8.25
C ASP A 143 1.89 13.46 9.51
N GLY A 144 2.53 13.71 10.66
CA GLY A 144 2.14 13.19 11.97
C GLY A 144 2.10 11.66 12.04
N MET A 145 3.09 10.99 11.44
CA MET A 145 3.28 9.54 11.58
C MET A 145 3.24 9.10 13.05
N SER A 146 2.51 8.02 13.32
CA SER A 146 2.42 7.40 14.63
C SER A 146 2.07 5.91 14.50
N SER A 147 2.06 5.19 15.62
CA SER A 147 1.38 3.91 15.67
C SER A 147 -0.13 4.11 15.82
N SER A 148 -0.92 3.21 15.24
CA SER A 148 -2.39 3.22 15.32
C SER A 148 -2.92 2.81 16.70
N ASP A 149 -2.09 2.17 17.52
CA ASP A 149 -2.45 1.60 18.81
C ASP A 149 -1.65 2.17 19.98
N GLY A 150 -0.87 3.23 19.77
CA GLY A 150 -0.02 3.86 20.80
C GLY A 150 1.15 2.99 21.27
N LYS A 151 1.37 1.82 20.65
CA LYS A 151 2.49 0.92 20.95
C LYS A 151 3.69 1.24 20.08
N VAL A 152 4.82 0.57 20.34
CA VAL A 152 6.00 0.65 19.47
C VAL A 152 5.66 0.24 18.03
N LEU A 153 6.31 0.87 17.06
CA LEU A 153 6.20 0.47 15.65
C LEU A 153 6.70 -0.97 15.49
N ARG A 154 5.99 -1.75 14.67
CA ARG A 154 6.26 -3.17 14.49
C ARG A 154 6.17 -3.59 13.02
N THR A 155 6.59 -4.81 12.73
CA THR A 155 6.57 -5.45 11.39
C THR A 155 7.53 -4.82 10.38
N PHE A 156 8.50 -4.05 10.86
CA PHE A 156 9.67 -3.70 10.07
C PHE A 156 10.70 -4.83 10.14
N GLU A 157 11.33 -5.09 9.00
CA GLU A 157 12.43 -6.04 8.87
C GLU A 157 13.54 -5.43 8.03
N VAL A 158 14.79 -5.77 8.34
CA VAL A 158 15.97 -5.35 7.57
C VAL A 158 16.82 -6.55 7.18
N ALA A 159 17.57 -6.41 6.10
CA ALA A 159 18.53 -7.42 5.66
C ALA A 159 19.80 -6.75 5.13
N GLU A 160 20.93 -7.41 5.30
CA GLU A 160 22.18 -7.07 4.61
C GLU A 160 22.25 -7.76 3.24
N THR A 161 21.84 -9.02 3.18
CA THR A 161 21.74 -9.83 1.97
C THR A 161 20.27 -10.03 1.61
N GLU A 162 19.93 -9.86 0.32
CA GLU A 162 18.55 -10.05 -0.14
C GLU A 162 18.03 -11.45 0.23
N GLY A 163 16.78 -11.52 0.71
CA GLY A 163 16.14 -12.76 1.12
C GLY A 163 16.32 -13.11 2.59
N LEU A 164 17.37 -12.62 3.27
CA LEU A 164 17.65 -12.92 4.67
C LEU A 164 17.26 -11.76 5.60
N PHE A 165 15.95 -11.56 5.75
CA PHE A 165 15.38 -10.49 6.56
C PHE A 165 15.24 -10.88 8.03
N TYR A 166 15.54 -9.93 8.91
CA TYR A 166 15.42 -10.06 10.36
C TYR A 166 14.46 -9.00 10.91
N PRO A 167 13.67 -9.32 11.96
CA PRO A 167 12.88 -8.32 12.68
C PRO A 167 13.73 -7.13 13.13
N ALA A 168 13.17 -5.94 13.02
CA ALA A 168 13.85 -4.69 13.30
C ALA A 168 13.06 -3.80 14.27
N LYS A 169 13.80 -3.04 15.07
CA LYS A 169 13.28 -1.91 15.85
C LYS A 169 13.06 -0.74 14.89
N ALA A 170 11.99 0.03 15.12
CA ALA A 170 11.63 1.18 14.30
C ALA A 170 11.25 2.38 15.17
N GLU A 171 11.80 3.54 14.84
CA GLU A 171 11.64 4.80 15.58
C GLU A 171 11.30 5.93 14.60
N ILE A 172 10.40 6.82 14.99
CA ILE A 172 10.13 8.05 14.23
C ILE A 172 11.23 9.06 14.57
N VAL A 173 11.94 9.54 13.56
CA VAL A 173 13.01 10.54 13.69
C VAL A 173 12.75 11.66 12.68
N GLY A 174 12.15 12.75 13.15
CA GLY A 174 11.66 13.82 12.28
C GLY A 174 10.53 13.31 11.38
N ASP A 175 10.71 13.44 10.07
CA ASP A 175 9.79 12.99 9.02
C ASP A 175 10.11 11.58 8.47
N ARG A 176 11.06 10.87 9.08
CA ARG A 176 11.53 9.54 8.65
C ARG A 176 11.30 8.48 9.71
N ILE A 177 11.31 7.22 9.28
CA ILE A 177 11.40 6.06 10.17
C ILE A 177 12.82 5.51 10.13
N LYS A 178 13.51 5.51 11.27
CA LYS A 178 14.78 4.83 11.46
C LYS A 178 14.50 3.38 11.82
N VAL A 179 15.06 2.45 11.06
CA VAL A 179 14.86 1.00 11.20
C VAL A 179 16.21 0.30 11.36
N TYR A 180 16.38 -0.52 12.39
CA TYR A 180 17.64 -1.20 12.67
C TYR A 180 17.43 -2.52 13.42
N SER A 181 18.39 -3.44 13.31
CA SER A 181 18.36 -4.73 14.01
C SER A 181 19.73 -5.06 14.56
N ASP A 182 19.79 -5.56 15.80
CA ASP A 182 21.05 -5.97 16.44
C ASP A 182 21.73 -7.13 15.68
N GLN A 183 20.94 -7.88 14.89
CA GLN A 183 21.35 -9.00 14.03
C GLN A 183 21.88 -8.57 12.66
N VAL A 184 21.70 -7.31 12.24
CA VAL A 184 22.07 -6.82 10.90
C VAL A 184 22.92 -5.57 11.03
N LYS A 185 24.25 -5.72 10.94
CA LYS A 185 25.20 -4.60 11.16
C LYS A 185 25.24 -3.63 9.97
N HIS A 186 25.08 -4.11 8.75
CA HIS A 186 25.12 -3.31 7.53
C HIS A 186 23.84 -3.51 6.70
N PRO A 187 22.68 -2.99 7.15
CA PRO A 187 21.44 -3.16 6.41
C PRO A 187 21.55 -2.53 5.02
N ARG A 188 21.05 -3.25 4.02
CA ARG A 188 20.94 -2.83 2.61
C ARG A 188 19.51 -2.94 2.07
N TYR A 189 18.64 -3.65 2.80
CA TYR A 189 17.23 -3.80 2.48
C TYR A 189 16.36 -3.54 3.70
N VAL A 190 15.18 -2.99 3.48
CA VAL A 190 14.14 -2.78 4.50
C VAL A 190 12.78 -3.12 3.91
N ARG A 191 11.91 -3.74 4.70
CA ARG A 191 10.53 -3.99 4.34
C ARG A 191 9.59 -3.77 5.52
N TYR A 192 8.32 -3.54 5.24
CA TYR A 192 7.30 -3.25 6.23
C TYR A 192 6.01 -3.99 5.91
N GLY A 193 5.38 -4.57 6.95
CA GLY A 193 4.13 -5.30 6.80
C GLY A 193 4.25 -6.57 5.94
N TRP A 194 5.46 -7.12 5.78
CA TRP A 194 5.78 -8.23 4.87
C TRP A 194 5.41 -9.62 5.40
N GLN A 195 4.32 -9.70 6.17
CA GLN A 195 3.73 -10.95 6.62
C GLN A 195 2.41 -11.17 5.88
N PRO A 196 2.02 -12.41 5.53
CA PRO A 196 0.72 -12.69 4.92
C PRO A 196 -0.45 -12.04 5.67
N PHE A 197 -0.61 -12.43 6.93
CA PHE A 197 -1.42 -11.70 7.89
C PHE A 197 -0.51 -10.81 8.73
N THR A 198 -0.70 -9.49 8.67
CA THR A 198 0.16 -8.54 9.40
C THR A 198 -0.63 -7.70 10.38
N ARG A 199 0.03 -7.37 11.51
CA ARG A 199 -0.47 -6.40 12.49
C ARG A 199 0.24 -5.06 12.39
N ALA A 200 0.80 -4.75 11.22
CA ALA A 200 1.39 -3.48 10.85
C ALA A 200 0.58 -2.28 11.42
N ASN A 201 1.25 -1.33 12.08
CA ASN A 201 0.59 -0.28 12.85
C ASN A 201 1.02 1.16 12.52
N LEU A 202 1.93 1.40 11.59
CA LEU A 202 2.27 2.75 11.13
C LEU A 202 1.07 3.39 10.40
N VAL A 203 0.66 4.56 10.88
CA VAL A 203 -0.36 5.44 10.28
C VAL A 203 0.18 6.87 10.20
N ASN A 204 -0.49 7.74 9.45
CA ASN A 204 -0.27 9.20 9.51
C ASN A 204 -1.28 9.88 10.47
N ALA A 205 -1.22 11.21 10.57
CA ALA A 205 -2.08 12.03 11.42
C ALA A 205 -3.59 11.84 11.18
N GLN A 206 -3.97 11.32 10.00
CA GLN A 206 -5.35 11.05 9.64
C GLN A 206 -5.79 9.62 10.00
N GLY A 207 -4.91 8.84 10.64
CA GLY A 207 -5.15 7.43 10.96
C GLY A 207 -5.12 6.50 9.74
N LEU A 208 -4.59 6.97 8.61
CA LEU A 208 -4.54 6.16 7.38
C LEU A 208 -3.30 5.25 7.40
N PRO A 209 -3.45 3.93 7.16
CA PRO A 209 -2.38 2.96 7.32
C PRO A 209 -1.33 3.06 6.21
N ALA A 210 -0.07 2.83 6.60
CA ALA A 210 1.04 2.71 5.68
C ALA A 210 0.91 1.43 4.84
N SER A 211 1.29 1.53 3.57
CA SER A 211 1.24 0.40 2.64
C SER A 211 2.37 -0.60 2.87
N THR A 212 2.13 -1.89 2.62
CA THR A 212 3.19 -2.91 2.54
C THR A 212 4.21 -2.54 1.48
N PHE A 213 5.49 -2.59 1.81
CA PHE A 213 6.56 -2.32 0.86
C PHE A 213 7.81 -3.14 1.17
N ARG A 214 8.69 -3.23 0.16
CA ARG A 214 10.11 -3.55 0.29
C ARG A 214 10.96 -2.53 -0.47
N SER A 215 12.18 -2.28 0.01
CA SER A 215 13.20 -1.58 -0.76
C SER A 215 13.85 -2.54 -1.77
N TYR A 216 14.32 -1.98 -2.88
CA TYR A 216 15.10 -2.65 -3.92
C TYR A 216 16.48 -2.02 -4.00
#